data_AF-A0A453GC31-F1
#
_entry.id   AF-A0A453GC31-F1
#
_cell.length_a   1.000
_cell.length_b   1.000
_cell.length_c   1.000
_cell.angle_alpha   90.00
_cell.angle_beta   90.00
_cell.angle_gamma   90.00
#
_symmetry.space_group_name_H-M   'P 1'
#
loop_
_entity.id
_entity.type
_entity.pdbx_description
1 polymer ?
#
loop_
_entity_poly.entity_id
_entity_poly.type
_entity_poly.pdbx_seq_one_letter_code
_entity_poly.pdbx_strand_id
1 'polypeptide(L)'
;MQRSVRCVEINKMSKLSFEKSASRLPPNLGCTITWHNTDASAEPIHWLEGSSVAIVDPPRKGLHPSVINALQRVALSERKAFKAKSSLTKVKDEKRPWILRAREPAVHVDSTIMEESSGIWPETLIYISCGWDSFKKDCKSLISNEAWHLENAHAFNFFPGTDSIEVLAIFRRDSGIAQK
;
A
#
# COMPACT_ATOMS: atom_id res chain seq x y z
N MET A 1 12.03 -2.38 15.32
CA MET A 1 11.76 -2.31 13.86
C MET A 1 12.73 -1.33 13.24
N GLN A 2 13.48 -1.75 12.22
CA GLN A 2 14.34 -0.87 11.45
C GLN A 2 13.47 0.06 10.60
N ARG A 3 13.72 1.37 10.63
CA ARG A 3 13.00 2.33 9.78
C ARG A 3 13.59 2.32 8.38
N SER A 4 12.76 2.43 7.36
CA SER A 4 13.23 2.48 5.97
C SER A 4 12.38 3.39 5.10
N VAL A 5 13.00 3.98 4.08
CA VAL A 5 12.36 4.74 3.00
C VAL A 5 12.79 4.14 1.66
N ARG A 6 11.81 3.86 0.79
CA ARG A 6 12.04 3.42 -0.59
C ARG A 6 11.52 4.48 -1.54
N CYS A 7 12.40 5.07 -2.33
CA CYS A 7 12.06 6.04 -3.37
C CYS A 7 12.09 5.33 -4.73
N VAL A 8 10.97 5.39 -5.46
CA VAL A 8 10.81 4.78 -6.78
C VAL A 8 10.63 5.89 -7.80
N GLU A 9 11.52 5.99 -8.77
CA GLU A 9 11.56 7.09 -9.73
C GLU A 9 11.99 6.60 -11.11
N ILE A 10 11.20 6.92 -12.14
CA ILE A 10 11.43 6.46 -13.51
C ILE A 10 12.55 7.25 -14.20
N ASN A 11 12.69 8.53 -13.87
CA ASN A 11 13.70 9.39 -14.47
C ASN A 11 15.07 9.12 -13.87
N LYS A 12 15.91 8.38 -14.61
CA LYS A 12 17.30 8.06 -14.20
C LYS A 12 18.16 9.28 -13.88
N MET A 13 17.86 10.44 -14.48
CA MET A 13 18.62 11.67 -14.25
C MET A 13 18.40 12.25 -12.85
N SER A 14 17.34 11.83 -12.15
CA SER A 14 17.06 12.25 -10.77
C SER A 14 18.04 11.66 -9.76
N LYS A 15 18.77 10.58 -10.10
CA LYS A 15 19.65 9.85 -9.18
C LYS A 15 20.67 10.76 -8.51
N LEU A 16 21.32 11.63 -9.28
CA LEU A 16 22.32 12.56 -8.76
C LEU A 16 21.71 13.56 -7.76
N SER A 17 20.52 14.08 -8.07
CA SER A 17 19.78 14.99 -7.17
C SER A 17 19.36 14.29 -5.88
N PHE A 18 18.92 13.03 -5.99
CA PHE A 18 18.60 12.19 -4.85
C PHE A 18 19.82 11.95 -3.95
N GLU A 19 20.95 11.49 -4.50
CA GLU A 19 22.19 11.23 -3.76
C GLU A 19 22.71 12.50 -3.09
N LYS A 20 22.69 13.63 -3.79
CA LYS A 20 23.06 14.94 -3.23
C LYS A 20 22.15 15.36 -2.08
N SER A 21 20.87 15.00 -2.10
CA SER A 21 19.93 15.33 -1.03
C SER A 21 20.11 14.37 0.16
N ALA A 22 20.28 13.09 -0.10
CA ALA A 22 20.57 12.06 0.90
C ALA A 22 21.89 12.34 1.64
N SER A 23 22.91 12.84 0.95
CA SER A 23 24.21 13.19 1.57
C SER A 23 24.15 14.31 2.61
N ARG A 24 23.06 15.09 2.63
CA ARG A 24 22.84 16.18 3.61
C ARG A 24 22.12 15.70 4.86
N LEU A 25 21.68 14.43 4.90
CA LEU A 25 21.00 13.86 6.06
C LEU A 25 22.00 13.58 7.19
N PRO A 26 21.56 13.64 8.46
CA PRO A 26 22.42 13.30 9.59
C PRO A 26 22.94 11.86 9.50
N PRO A 27 24.21 11.60 9.89
CA PRO A 27 24.83 10.28 9.76
C PRO A 27 24.18 9.20 10.63
N ASN A 28 23.54 9.57 11.75
CA ASN A 28 22.93 8.65 12.70
C ASN A 28 21.39 8.63 12.60
N LEU A 29 20.84 8.50 11.39
CA LEU A 29 19.39 8.55 11.17
C LEU A 29 18.65 7.32 11.70
N GLY A 30 19.35 6.20 11.90
CA GLY A 30 18.72 4.92 12.26
C GLY A 30 17.69 4.44 11.23
N CYS A 31 17.85 4.87 9.97
CA CYS A 31 16.92 4.63 8.87
C CYS A 31 17.69 4.27 7.60
N THR A 32 17.23 3.24 6.89
CA THR A 32 17.77 2.87 5.59
C THR A 32 16.99 3.56 4.48
N ILE A 33 17.68 4.31 3.62
CA ILE A 33 17.06 5.02 2.50
C ILE A 33 17.58 4.42 1.19
N THR A 34 16.68 4.03 0.31
CA THR A 34 17.02 3.40 -0.98
C THR A 34 16.32 4.08 -2.15
N TRP A 35 16.97 4.07 -3.32
CA TRP A 35 16.43 4.62 -4.56
C TRP A 35 16.42 3.55 -5.66
N HIS A 36 15.31 3.49 -6.38
CA HIS A 36 15.05 2.47 -7.39
C HIS A 36 14.64 3.15 -8.71
N ASN A 37 15.41 2.89 -9.78
CA ASN A 37 15.09 3.44 -11.10
C ASN A 37 14.10 2.56 -11.85
N THR A 38 12.82 2.82 -11.69
CA THR A 38 11.78 2.02 -12.34
C THR A 38 10.45 2.74 -12.34
N ASP A 39 9.55 2.29 -13.19
CA ASP A 39 8.16 2.73 -13.17
C ASP A 39 7.45 2.05 -11.98
N ALA A 40 6.89 2.84 -11.07
CA ALA A 40 6.12 2.32 -9.94
C ALA A 40 4.94 1.43 -10.38
N SER A 41 4.47 1.60 -11.61
CA SER A 41 3.41 0.80 -12.21
C SER A 41 3.84 -0.60 -12.67
N ALA A 42 5.14 -0.88 -12.77
CA ALA A 42 5.67 -2.17 -13.20
C ALA A 42 5.45 -3.27 -12.14
N GLU A 43 5.75 -2.96 -10.87
CA GLU A 43 5.62 -3.91 -9.75
C GLU A 43 4.98 -3.25 -8.52
N PRO A 44 3.74 -2.72 -8.62
CA PRO A 44 3.16 -1.87 -7.59
C PRO A 44 2.95 -2.59 -6.25
N ILE A 45 2.70 -3.90 -6.26
CA ILE A 45 2.57 -4.69 -5.02
C ILE A 45 3.90 -4.79 -4.28
N HIS A 46 5.00 -5.04 -4.99
CA HIS A 46 6.35 -5.10 -4.42
C HIS A 46 6.72 -3.79 -3.72
N TRP A 47 6.39 -2.65 -4.35
CA TRP A 47 6.68 -1.33 -3.78
C TRP A 47 5.85 -1.02 -2.52
N LEU A 48 4.64 -1.55 -2.41
CA LEU A 48 3.75 -1.35 -1.27
C LEU A 48 4.07 -2.32 -0.10
N GLU A 49 4.47 -3.55 -0.39
CA GLU A 49 4.73 -4.58 0.61
C GLU A 49 5.87 -4.20 1.57
N GLY A 50 5.64 -4.34 2.88
CA GLY A 50 6.56 -3.93 3.93
C GLY A 50 6.45 -2.44 4.33
N SER A 51 5.60 -1.65 3.68
CA SER A 51 5.43 -0.22 3.99
C SER A 51 4.25 0.01 4.92
N SER A 52 4.42 0.83 5.96
CA SER A 52 3.30 1.31 6.80
C SER A 52 2.62 2.56 6.21
N VAL A 53 3.35 3.33 5.40
CA VAL A 53 2.90 4.55 4.73
C VAL A 53 3.33 4.52 3.27
N ALA A 54 2.41 4.85 2.37
CA ALA A 54 2.72 5.11 0.96
C ALA A 54 2.54 6.60 0.66
N ILE A 55 3.51 7.21 -0.04
CA ILE A 55 3.42 8.60 -0.51
C ILE A 55 3.46 8.56 -2.03
N VAL A 56 2.49 9.21 -2.68
CA VAL A 56 2.42 9.31 -4.14
C VAL A 56 2.32 10.75 -4.58
N ASP A 57 3.12 11.13 -5.57
CA ASP A 57 3.12 12.45 -6.21
C ASP A 57 3.09 12.27 -7.74
N PRO A 58 1.95 11.84 -8.31
CA PRO A 58 1.85 11.58 -9.73
C PRO A 58 1.86 12.87 -10.57
N PRO A 59 2.22 12.77 -11.86
CA PRO A 59 2.02 13.87 -12.82
C PRO A 59 0.54 14.25 -12.95
N ARG A 60 0.22 15.35 -13.65
CA ARG A 60 -1.17 15.87 -13.81
C ARG A 60 -2.19 14.85 -14.33
N LYS A 61 -1.76 13.77 -14.99
CA LYS A 61 -2.63 12.65 -15.43
C LYS A 61 -3.12 11.73 -14.31
N GLY A 62 -2.57 11.84 -13.10
CA GLY A 62 -2.89 10.98 -11.96
C GLY A 62 -2.08 9.69 -11.91
N LEU A 63 -2.48 8.81 -11.00
CA LEU A 63 -1.87 7.50 -10.82
C LEU A 63 -2.11 6.58 -12.01
N HIS A 64 -1.15 5.70 -12.27
CA HIS A 64 -1.36 4.62 -13.22
C HIS A 64 -2.41 3.62 -12.67
N PRO A 65 -3.32 3.07 -13.51
CA PRO A 65 -4.35 2.15 -13.06
C PRO A 65 -3.82 0.92 -12.30
N SER A 66 -2.64 0.40 -12.64
CA SER A 66 -2.04 -0.72 -11.91
C SER A 66 -1.71 -0.37 -10.46
N VAL A 67 -1.30 0.88 -10.18
CA VAL A 67 -1.01 1.36 -8.83
C VAL A 67 -2.31 1.52 -8.03
N ILE A 68 -3.36 2.08 -8.64
CA ILE A 68 -4.69 2.19 -8.02
C ILE A 68 -5.22 0.79 -7.67
N ASN A 69 -5.16 -0.14 -8.62
CA ASN A 69 -5.61 -1.51 -8.43
C ASN A 69 -4.83 -2.22 -7.32
N ALA A 70 -3.51 -1.99 -7.22
CA ALA A 70 -2.69 -2.54 -6.14
C ALA A 70 -3.10 -1.99 -4.77
N LEU A 71 -3.26 -0.67 -4.64
CA LEU A 71 -3.73 -0.01 -3.42
C LEU A 71 -5.10 -0.53 -2.97
N GLN A 72 -6.03 -0.77 -3.91
CA GLN A 72 -7.33 -1.35 -3.61
C GLN A 72 -7.24 -2.82 -3.17
N ARG A 73 -6.41 -3.64 -3.85
CA ARG A 73 -6.27 -5.08 -3.55
C ARG A 73 -5.67 -5.33 -2.17
N VAL A 74 -4.64 -4.57 -1.82
CA VAL A 74 -3.94 -4.64 -0.53
C VAL A 74 -4.89 -4.43 0.65
N ALA A 75 -5.92 -3.60 0.48
CA ALA A 75 -6.94 -3.43 1.52
C ALA A 75 -7.95 -4.57 1.62
N LEU A 76 -8.21 -5.30 0.53
CA LEU A 76 -9.18 -6.39 0.51
C LEU A 76 -8.59 -7.72 1.03
N SER A 77 -7.30 -7.98 0.85
CA SER A 77 -6.63 -9.19 1.33
C SER A 77 -6.67 -9.28 2.87
N GLU A 78 -6.39 -8.18 3.56
CA GLU A 78 -6.47 -8.10 5.03
C GLU A 78 -7.90 -8.22 5.55
N ARG A 79 -8.89 -7.62 4.88
CA ARG A 79 -10.30 -7.76 5.26
C ARG A 79 -10.78 -9.21 5.18
N LYS A 80 -10.37 -9.95 4.14
CA LYS A 80 -10.68 -11.39 4.02
C LYS A 80 -9.98 -12.19 5.10
N ALA A 81 -8.70 -11.92 5.39
CA ALA A 81 -7.96 -12.58 6.47
C ALA A 81 -8.58 -12.29 7.85
N PHE A 82 -8.98 -11.05 8.11
CA PHE A 82 -9.63 -10.63 9.36
C PHE A 82 -11.03 -11.23 9.51
N LYS A 83 -11.86 -11.21 8.46
CA LYS A 83 -13.19 -11.85 8.47
C LYS A 83 -13.08 -13.36 8.66
N ALA A 84 -12.11 -14.02 8.02
CA ALA A 84 -11.83 -15.43 8.21
C ALA A 84 -11.38 -15.76 9.65
N LYS A 85 -10.46 -14.97 10.22
CA LYS A 85 -10.04 -15.10 11.62
C LYS A 85 -11.19 -14.85 12.61
N SER A 86 -12.02 -13.84 12.37
CA SER A 86 -13.22 -13.53 13.15
C SER A 86 -14.27 -14.66 13.11
N SER A 87 -14.44 -15.31 11.94
CA SER A 87 -15.31 -16.49 11.81
C SER A 87 -14.74 -17.75 12.48
N LEU A 88 -13.42 -17.93 12.48
CA LEU A 88 -12.73 -19.04 13.17
C LEU A 88 -12.80 -18.91 14.71
N THR A 89 -12.89 -17.70 15.24
CA THR A 89 -13.18 -17.48 16.68
C THR A 89 -14.65 -17.74 17.07
N LYS A 90 -15.54 -18.01 16.09
CA LYS A 90 -16.92 -18.46 16.32
C LYS A 90 -17.09 -19.95 15.97
N VAL A 91 -16.18 -20.81 16.41
CA VAL A 91 -16.46 -22.26 16.43
C VAL A 91 -17.23 -22.58 17.70
N LYS A 92 -18.53 -22.77 17.53
CA LYS A 92 -19.39 -23.48 18.48
C LYS A 92 -18.79 -24.88 18.68
N ASP A 93 -18.60 -25.22 19.95
CA ASP A 93 -18.24 -26.54 20.44
C ASP A 93 -19.34 -27.55 20.06
N GLU A 94 -19.22 -28.16 18.87
CA GLU A 94 -20.02 -29.32 18.49
C GLU A 94 -19.13 -30.57 18.50
N LYS A 95 -19.17 -31.23 19.66
CA LYS A 95 -18.74 -32.62 19.85
C LYS A 95 -19.31 -33.51 18.75
N ARG A 96 -18.48 -34.05 17.85
CA ARG A 96 -18.83 -35.27 17.11
C ARG A 96 -17.64 -36.19 16.82
N PRO A 97 -17.91 -37.51 16.73
CA PRO A 97 -17.03 -38.56 17.20
C PRO A 97 -16.29 -39.29 16.06
N TRP A 98 -15.01 -39.59 16.30
CA TRP A 98 -14.25 -40.79 15.90
C TRP A 98 -14.82 -41.65 14.76
N ILE A 99 -14.32 -41.46 13.54
CA ILE A 99 -14.14 -42.53 12.55
C ILE A 99 -12.72 -42.44 11.97
N LEU A 100 -11.87 -43.36 12.43
CA LEU A 100 -10.64 -43.79 11.79
C LEU A 100 -10.97 -44.64 10.56
N ARG A 101 -10.46 -44.29 9.38
CA ARG A 101 -10.04 -45.26 8.36
C ARG A 101 -8.81 -44.75 7.61
N ALA A 102 -7.77 -45.58 7.62
CA ALA A 102 -6.45 -45.36 7.05
C ALA A 102 -6.41 -45.47 5.52
N ARG A 103 -5.45 -44.76 4.90
CA ARG A 103 -4.49 -45.24 3.87
C ARG A 103 -3.57 -44.09 3.41
N GLU A 104 -2.27 -44.27 3.62
CA GLU A 104 -1.15 -43.58 2.92
C GLU A 104 -0.80 -44.35 1.60
N PRO A 105 0.18 -43.93 0.77
CA PRO A 105 0.76 -42.61 0.47
C PRO A 105 0.78 -42.31 -1.07
N ALA A 106 1.43 -41.20 -1.48
CA ALA A 106 1.69 -40.67 -2.84
C ALA A 106 0.56 -39.77 -3.37
N VAL A 107 0.83 -38.52 -3.78
CA VAL A 107 1.81 -38.09 -4.79
C VAL A 107 2.41 -36.73 -4.39
N HIS A 108 3.74 -36.60 -4.51
CA HIS A 108 4.45 -35.33 -4.47
C HIS A 108 3.95 -34.41 -5.59
N VAL A 109 3.40 -33.25 -5.24
CA VAL A 109 3.31 -32.10 -6.14
C VAL A 109 3.94 -30.94 -5.39
N ASP A 110 4.93 -30.34 -6.05
CA ASP A 110 5.77 -29.24 -5.59
C ASP A 110 5.07 -28.36 -4.55
N SER A 111 5.57 -28.47 -3.32
CA SER A 111 5.46 -27.43 -2.33
C SER A 111 6.21 -26.21 -2.86
N THR A 112 5.57 -25.45 -3.74
CA THR A 112 5.81 -24.01 -3.82
C THR A 112 5.70 -23.55 -2.38
N ILE A 113 6.84 -23.16 -1.82
CA ILE A 113 6.96 -22.53 -0.52
C ILE A 113 5.91 -21.42 -0.53
N MET A 114 4.76 -21.69 0.09
CA MET A 114 3.85 -20.65 0.51
C MET A 114 4.57 -20.00 1.66
N GLU A 115 5.51 -19.11 1.32
CA GLU A 115 5.92 -18.05 2.20
C GLU A 115 4.62 -17.33 2.54
N GLU A 116 4.11 -17.61 3.73
CA GLU A 116 3.06 -16.82 4.35
C GLU A 116 3.63 -15.41 4.45
N SER A 117 3.45 -14.60 3.40
CA SER A 117 3.75 -13.18 3.48
C SER A 117 2.67 -12.60 4.38
N SER A 118 2.98 -12.55 5.68
CA SER A 118 2.36 -11.65 6.64
C SER A 118 2.80 -10.22 6.30
N GLY A 119 2.61 -9.81 5.05
CA GLY A 119 3.14 -8.59 4.49
C GLY A 119 2.56 -7.42 5.27
N ILE A 120 3.44 -6.55 5.77
CA ILE A 120 3.00 -5.26 6.30
C ILE A 120 2.53 -4.45 5.11
N TRP A 121 1.33 -3.90 5.19
CA TRP A 121 0.73 -3.15 4.09
C TRP A 121 0.40 -1.72 4.52
N PRO A 122 0.48 -0.73 3.61
CA PRO A 122 0.32 0.66 4.00
C PRO A 122 -1.06 0.90 4.59
N GLU A 123 -1.08 1.42 5.81
CA GLU A 123 -2.31 1.84 6.51
C GLU A 123 -2.66 3.29 6.20
N THR A 124 -1.65 4.06 5.77
CA THR A 124 -1.79 5.47 5.41
C THR A 124 -1.30 5.68 3.99
N LEU A 125 -2.10 6.37 3.18
CA LEU A 125 -1.73 6.83 1.85
C LEU A 125 -1.75 8.35 1.86
N ILE A 126 -0.61 8.97 1.56
CA ILE A 126 -0.48 10.41 1.36
C ILE A 126 -0.41 10.64 -0.14
N TYR A 127 -1.36 11.41 -0.67
CA TYR A 127 -1.45 11.74 -2.08
C TYR A 127 -1.17 13.24 -2.25
N ILE A 128 -0.16 13.56 -3.06
CA ILE A 128 0.19 14.92 -3.48
C ILE A 128 -0.24 15.06 -4.94
N SER A 129 -1.07 16.05 -5.26
CA SER A 129 -1.58 16.25 -6.63
C SER A 129 -1.39 17.68 -7.10
N CYS A 130 -0.99 17.85 -8.35
CA CYS A 130 -1.08 19.11 -9.10
C CYS A 130 -2.18 19.07 -10.20
N GLY A 131 -3.03 18.04 -10.19
CA GLY A 131 -4.12 17.86 -11.14
C GLY A 131 -5.47 17.64 -10.44
N TRP A 132 -6.37 18.61 -10.52
CA TRP A 132 -7.68 18.53 -9.85
C TRP A 132 -8.57 17.42 -10.41
N ASP A 133 -8.66 17.30 -11.73
CA ASP A 133 -9.54 16.30 -12.36
C ASP A 133 -9.05 14.87 -12.18
N SER A 134 -7.74 14.66 -12.31
CA SER A 134 -7.11 13.36 -12.05
C SER A 134 -7.23 12.98 -10.57
N PHE A 135 -6.99 13.92 -9.65
CA PHE A 135 -7.21 13.68 -8.22
C PHE A 135 -8.66 13.26 -7.93
N LYS A 136 -9.67 13.96 -8.46
CA LYS A 136 -11.08 13.58 -8.26
C LYS A 136 -11.37 12.15 -8.74
N LYS A 137 -10.83 11.77 -9.91
CA LYS A 137 -11.00 10.43 -10.49
C LYS A 137 -10.33 9.36 -9.62
N ASP A 138 -9.10 9.60 -9.21
CA ASP A 138 -8.31 8.64 -8.45
C ASP A 138 -8.87 8.52 -7.03
N CYS A 139 -9.26 9.63 -6.40
CA CYS A 139 -9.96 9.66 -5.11
C CYS A 139 -11.25 8.82 -5.16
N LYS A 140 -12.12 9.03 -6.16
CA LYS A 140 -13.32 8.21 -6.36
C LYS A 140 -12.99 6.72 -6.48
N SER A 141 -11.92 6.39 -7.20
CA SER A 141 -11.49 5.00 -7.37
C SER A 141 -11.01 4.41 -6.04
N LEU A 142 -10.16 5.11 -5.30
CA LEU A 142 -9.61 4.65 -4.02
C LEU A 142 -10.70 4.37 -2.97
N ILE A 143 -11.75 5.19 -2.90
CA ILE A 143 -12.84 5.03 -1.91
C ILE A 143 -13.96 4.08 -2.38
N SER A 144 -13.98 3.67 -3.65
CA SER A 144 -15.15 3.00 -4.27
C SER A 144 -15.53 1.63 -3.67
N ASN A 145 -14.56 0.89 -3.14
CA ASN A 145 -14.77 -0.41 -2.49
C ASN A 145 -14.63 -0.33 -0.96
N GLU A 146 -14.73 0.89 -0.42
CA GLU A 146 -14.57 1.23 1.00
C GLU A 146 -13.21 0.81 1.59
N ALA A 147 -12.24 0.40 0.78
CA ALA A 147 -10.91 -0.02 1.23
C ALA A 147 -10.14 1.12 1.92
N TRP A 148 -10.26 2.30 1.34
CA TRP A 148 -9.62 3.53 1.77
C TRP A 148 -10.70 4.56 2.09
N HIS A 149 -10.46 5.34 3.13
CA HIS A 149 -11.28 6.47 3.53
C HIS A 149 -10.45 7.74 3.42
N LEU A 150 -10.98 8.76 2.75
CA LEU A 150 -10.35 10.07 2.75
C LEU A 150 -10.53 10.68 4.14
N GLU A 151 -9.43 10.79 4.90
CA GLU A 151 -9.42 11.37 6.25
C GLU A 151 -9.35 12.90 6.18
N ASN A 152 -8.49 13.45 5.31
CA ASN A 152 -8.31 14.88 5.18
C ASN A 152 -7.86 15.25 3.75
N ALA A 153 -8.20 16.46 3.30
CA ALA A 153 -7.69 17.04 2.07
C ALA A 153 -7.48 18.55 2.24
N HIS A 154 -6.29 19.03 1.91
CA HIS A 154 -5.92 20.44 1.91
C HIS A 154 -5.57 20.88 0.50
N ALA A 155 -6.04 22.05 0.12
CA ALA A 155 -5.68 22.68 -1.14
C ALA A 155 -4.76 23.87 -0.89
N PHE A 156 -3.76 24.02 -1.76
CA PHE A 156 -2.81 25.10 -1.76
C PHE A 156 -2.84 25.78 -3.12
N ASN A 157 -2.66 27.10 -3.12
CA ASN A 157 -2.49 27.89 -4.33
C ASN A 157 -1.01 28.25 -4.48
N PHE A 158 -0.22 27.33 -5.04
CA PHE A 158 1.22 27.59 -5.25
C PHE A 158 1.47 28.53 -6.43
N PHE A 159 0.52 28.64 -7.36
CA PHE A 159 0.63 29.46 -8.56
C PHE A 159 -0.55 30.43 -8.71
N PRO A 160 -0.59 31.53 -7.92
CA PRO A 160 -1.64 32.54 -8.02
C PRO A 160 -1.78 33.13 -9.42
N GLY A 161 -3.02 33.32 -9.87
CA GLY A 161 -3.31 33.79 -11.23
C GLY A 161 -3.35 32.68 -12.28
N THR A 162 -3.26 31.41 -11.87
CA THR A 162 -3.49 30.24 -12.74
C THR A 162 -4.71 29.45 -12.25
N ASP A 163 -5.23 28.56 -13.10
CA ASP A 163 -6.27 27.60 -12.73
C ASP A 163 -5.68 26.32 -12.08
N SER A 164 -4.41 26.37 -11.66
CA SER A 164 -3.74 25.24 -11.00
C SER A 164 -4.05 25.22 -9.51
N ILE A 165 -4.21 24.02 -8.97
CA ILE A 165 -4.43 23.79 -7.53
C ILE A 165 -3.63 22.58 -7.09
N GLU A 166 -2.89 22.74 -6.01
CA GLU A 166 -2.11 21.69 -5.38
C GLU A 166 -2.91 21.09 -4.23
N VAL A 167 -3.02 19.77 -4.19
CA VAL A 167 -3.82 19.07 -3.19
C VAL A 167 -2.95 18.08 -2.43
N LEU A 168 -3.02 18.16 -1.10
CA LEU A 168 -2.53 17.13 -0.20
C LEU A 168 -3.74 16.38 0.35
N ALA A 169 -3.85 15.09 0.06
CA ALA A 169 -4.91 14.23 0.59
C ALA A 169 -4.33 13.09 1.42
N ILE A 170 -4.95 12.80 2.55
CA ILE A 170 -4.59 11.72 3.46
C ILE A 170 -5.72 10.70 3.45
N PHE A 171 -5.40 9.47 3.07
CA PHE A 171 -6.32 8.34 3.13
C PHE A 171 -5.88 7.36 4.21
N ARG A 172 -6.86 6.82 4.93
CA ARG A 172 -6.66 5.72 5.89
C ARG A 172 -7.29 4.45 5.37
N ARG A 173 -6.54 3.37 5.50
CA ARG A 173 -7.05 2.03 5.25
C ARG A 173 -7.73 1.55 6.52
N ASP A 174 -8.91 0.99 6.35
CA ASP A 174 -9.66 0.40 7.46
C ASP A 174 -8.93 -0.87 7.94
N SER A 175 -8.30 -0.80 9.11
CA SER A 175 -7.51 -1.89 9.66
C SER A 175 -8.37 -2.98 10.32
N GLY A 176 -9.72 -2.83 10.33
CA GLY A 176 -10.61 -3.75 11.04
C GLY A 176 -10.44 -3.75 12.56
N ILE A 177 -9.47 -2.98 13.08
CA ILE A 177 -9.32 -2.69 14.50
C ILE A 177 -10.25 -1.52 14.77
N ALA A 178 -11.52 -1.83 15.03
CA ALA A 178 -12.46 -0.87 15.57
C ALA A 178 -11.79 -0.12 16.73
N GLN A 179 -11.63 1.19 16.59
CA GLN A 179 -11.29 2.03 17.73
C GLN A 179 -12.41 1.86 18.75
N LYS A 180 -12.03 1.33 19.90
CA LYS A 180 -12.90 1.01 21.02
C LYS A 180 -12.96 2.21 21.96
#